data_AF-A0A7G2LVR5-F1
#
_entry.id   AF-A0A7G2LVR5-F1
#
_cell.length_a   1.000
_cell.length_b   1.000
_cell.length_c   1.000
_cell.angle_alpha   90.00
_cell.angle_beta   90.00
_cell.angle_gamma   90.00
#
_symmetry.space_group_name_H-M   'P 1'
#
loop_
_entity.id
_entity.type
_entity.pdbx_description
1 polymer ?
#
loop_
_entity_poly.entity_id
_entity_poly.type
_entity_poly.pdbx_seq_one_letter_code
_entity_poly.pdbx_strand_id
1 'polypeptide(L)'
;MLSRRDFLQMSMAAASIYGGSGFGNWARLAAQDRFDQDALLEFEKFGNVTLMHVTDIHAQLKPIYFREPSVNIGVGENRGKVPHITGEDFRIRYGIGG
;
A
#
# COMPACT_ATOMS: atom_id res chain seq x y z
N MET A 1 -39.87 -3.63 27.88
CA MET A 1 -38.63 -3.04 28.43
C MET A 1 -37.49 -3.99 28.12
N LEU A 2 -36.39 -3.52 27.54
CA LEU A 2 -35.19 -4.36 27.38
C LEU A 2 -34.65 -4.75 28.76
N SER A 3 -34.38 -6.03 28.98
CA SER A 3 -33.74 -6.47 30.22
C SER A 3 -32.25 -6.11 30.19
N ARG A 4 -31.61 -6.03 31.36
CA ARG A 4 -30.16 -5.79 31.47
C ARG A 4 -29.35 -6.85 30.72
N ARG A 5 -29.85 -8.09 30.68
CA ARG A 5 -29.23 -9.20 29.97
C ARG A 5 -29.35 -9.04 28.46
N ASP A 6 -30.51 -8.64 27.96
CA ASP A 6 -30.73 -8.41 26.53
C ASP A 6 -29.88 -7.25 26.04
N PHE A 7 -29.77 -6.19 26.84
CA PHE A 7 -28.87 -5.07 26.55
C PHE A 7 -27.42 -5.53 26.44
N LEU A 8 -26.91 -6.29 27.42
CA LEU A 8 -25.54 -6.83 27.38
C LEU A 8 -25.30 -7.72 26.16
N GLN A 9 -26.25 -8.61 25.83
CA GLN A 9 -26.12 -9.50 24.68
C GLN A 9 -26.13 -8.72 23.35
N MET A 10 -27.01 -7.73 23.22
CA MET A 10 -27.05 -6.87 22.03
C MET A 10 -25.80 -6.01 21.91
N SER A 11 -25.29 -5.44 23.01
CA SER A 11 -24.05 -4.66 23.01
C SER A 11 -22.84 -5.51 22.63
N MET A 12 -22.75 -6.75 23.14
CA MET A 12 -21.66 -7.66 22.78
C MET A 12 -21.72 -8.08 21.31
N ALA A 13 -22.92 -8.40 20.79
CA ALA A 13 -23.11 -8.74 19.38
C ALA A 13 -22.79 -7.55 18.46
N ALA A 14 -23.22 -6.34 18.83
CA ALA A 14 -22.89 -5.12 18.09
C ALA A 14 -21.38 -4.84 18.10
N ALA A 15 -20.71 -5.04 19.24
CA ALA A 15 -19.27 -4.86 19.37
C ALA A 15 -18.47 -5.91 18.58
N SER A 16 -18.92 -7.17 18.53
CA SER A 16 -18.25 -8.21 17.72
C SER A 16 -18.43 -7.98 16.22
N ILE A 17 -19.61 -7.52 15.80
CA ILE A 17 -19.85 -7.13 14.41
C ILE A 17 -18.99 -5.92 14.09
N TYR A 18 -19.05 -4.85 14.88
CA TYR A 18 -18.28 -3.63 14.61
C TYR A 18 -16.76 -3.86 14.67
N GLY A 19 -16.26 -4.55 15.70
CA GLY A 19 -14.84 -4.86 15.87
C GLY A 19 -14.29 -5.86 14.85
N GLY A 20 -15.12 -6.78 14.35
CA GLY A 20 -14.73 -7.73 13.29
C GLY A 20 -15.02 -7.25 11.86
N SER A 21 -15.84 -6.21 11.68
CA SER A 21 -16.37 -5.80 10.36
C SER A 21 -15.38 -5.08 9.44
N GLY A 22 -14.11 -4.90 9.83
CA GLY A 22 -13.14 -4.19 9.01
C GLY A 22 -13.60 -2.78 8.62
N PHE A 23 -14.46 -2.14 9.42
CA PHE A 23 -14.93 -0.78 9.21
C PHE A 23 -14.20 0.21 10.14
N GLY A 24 -14.00 1.44 9.67
CA GLY A 24 -13.39 2.52 10.47
C GLY A 24 -11.92 2.26 10.84
N ASN A 25 -11.54 2.56 12.08
CA ASN A 25 -10.15 2.46 12.53
C ASN A 25 -9.59 1.03 12.49
N TRP A 26 -10.44 0.00 12.56
CA TRP A 26 -10.03 -1.40 12.45
C TRP A 26 -9.66 -1.79 11.01
N ALA A 27 -10.34 -1.23 10.01
CA ALA A 27 -9.95 -1.33 8.60
C ALA A 27 -8.54 -0.78 8.38
N ARG A 28 -8.31 0.41 8.93
CA ARG A 28 -7.02 1.12 8.83
C ARG A 28 -5.89 0.40 9.56
N LEU A 29 -6.20 -0.24 10.71
CA LEU A 29 -5.25 -1.10 11.43
C LEU A 29 -4.91 -2.36 10.66
N ALA A 30 -5.91 -3.02 10.06
CA ALA A 30 -5.70 -4.20 9.22
C ALA A 30 -4.94 -3.86 7.91
N ALA A 31 -5.17 -2.67 7.36
CA ALA A 31 -4.47 -2.15 6.18
C ALA A 31 -3.11 -1.51 6.51
N GLN A 32 -2.60 -1.63 7.74
CA GLN A 32 -1.22 -1.29 8.02
C GLN A 32 -0.32 -2.39 7.47
N ASP A 33 -0.13 -2.39 6.16
CA ASP A 33 0.93 -3.18 5.54
C ASP A 33 2.28 -2.66 6.07
N ARG A 34 2.74 -3.32 7.12
CA ARG A 34 4.11 -3.21 7.59
C ARG A 34 4.96 -4.08 6.67
N PHE A 35 5.23 -3.58 5.47
CA PHE A 35 6.22 -4.17 4.60
C PHE A 35 7.61 -3.96 5.22
N ASP A 36 8.09 -4.95 5.95
CA ASP A 36 9.52 -5.05 6.27
C ASP A 36 10.29 -5.46 5.00
N GLN A 37 11.58 -5.12 4.93
CA GLN A 37 12.42 -5.44 3.78
C GLN A 37 12.42 -6.94 3.48
N ASP A 38 12.45 -7.77 4.53
CA ASP A 38 12.41 -9.23 4.38
C ASP A 38 11.13 -9.70 3.67
N ALA A 39 9.99 -9.11 3.99
CA ALA A 39 8.71 -9.44 3.35
C ALA A 39 8.66 -9.01 1.87
N LEU A 40 9.34 -7.91 1.50
CA LEU A 40 9.44 -7.48 0.10
C LEU A 40 10.34 -8.38 -0.74
N LEU A 41 11.30 -9.06 -0.10
CA LEU A 41 12.25 -9.97 -0.75
C LEU A 41 11.84 -11.44 -0.63
N GLU A 42 10.74 -11.72 0.06
CA GLU A 42 10.16 -13.05 0.17
C GLU A 42 9.30 -13.34 -1.06
N PHE A 43 9.86 -14.09 -2.02
CA PHE A 43 9.14 -14.54 -3.20
C PHE A 43 9.48 -15.99 -3.54
N GLU A 44 8.50 -16.71 -4.07
CA GLU A 44 8.71 -18.05 -4.59
C GLU A 44 9.61 -18.00 -5.84
N LYS A 45 10.44 -19.03 -6.02
CA LYS A 45 11.25 -19.16 -7.23
C LYS A 45 10.34 -19.35 -8.43
N PHE A 46 10.56 -18.55 -9.47
CA PHE A 46 9.80 -18.64 -10.72
C PHE A 46 10.75 -18.63 -11.94
N GLY A 47 10.43 -19.47 -12.92
CA GLY A 47 11.19 -19.57 -14.17
C GLY A 47 12.57 -20.23 -14.02
N ASN A 48 13.39 -20.07 -15.05
CA ASN A 48 14.71 -20.71 -15.17
C ASN A 48 15.90 -19.73 -14.98
N VAL A 49 15.64 -18.43 -15.08
CA VAL A 49 16.66 -17.38 -15.07
C VAL A 49 16.14 -16.19 -14.27
N THR A 50 16.98 -15.64 -13.39
CA THR A 50 16.72 -14.38 -12.70
C THR A 50 17.54 -13.27 -13.35
N LEU A 51 16.88 -12.25 -13.92
CA LEU A 51 17.54 -11.04 -14.41
C LEU A 51 17.45 -9.95 -13.34
N MET A 52 18.59 -9.55 -12.78
CA MET A 52 18.68 -8.39 -11.88
C MET A 52 18.99 -7.13 -12.70
N HIS A 53 18.03 -6.21 -12.82
CA HIS A 53 18.18 -4.97 -13.57
C HIS A 53 18.23 -3.77 -12.61
N VAL A 54 19.35 -3.06 -12.60
CA VAL A 54 19.57 -1.85 -11.80
C VAL A 54 20.28 -0.82 -12.69
N THR A 55 19.81 0.43 -12.70
CA THR A 55 20.37 1.52 -13.51
C THR A 55 20.68 2.74 -12.65
N ASP A 56 21.44 3.69 -13.21
CA ASP A 56 21.61 5.04 -12.68
C ASP A 56 22.01 5.12 -11.19
N ILE A 57 22.87 4.20 -10.73
CA ILE A 57 23.35 4.18 -9.34
C ILE A 57 24.17 5.45 -9.00
N HIS A 58 24.66 6.18 -10.01
CA HIS A 58 25.43 7.42 -9.85
C HIS A 58 26.63 7.29 -8.88
N ALA A 59 27.22 6.09 -8.78
CA ALA A 59 28.28 5.77 -7.82
C ALA A 59 27.96 6.18 -6.37
N GLN A 60 26.68 6.09 -5.96
CA GLN A 60 26.26 6.35 -4.59
C GLN A 60 26.74 5.22 -3.67
N LEU A 61 27.88 5.43 -3.00
CA LEU A 61 28.54 4.42 -2.14
C LEU A 61 27.97 4.37 -0.70
N LYS A 62 27.10 5.31 -0.35
CA LYS A 62 26.45 5.41 0.97
C LYS A 62 24.94 5.57 0.79
N PRO A 63 24.12 5.12 1.76
CA PRO A 63 22.68 5.35 1.72
C PRO A 63 22.35 6.85 1.63
N ILE A 64 21.40 7.19 0.77
CA ILE A 64 20.89 8.56 0.62
C ILE A 64 19.37 8.58 0.65
N TYR A 65 18.81 9.75 0.94
CA TYR A 65 17.39 10.01 0.71
C TYR A 65 17.21 10.56 -0.71
N PHE A 66 16.54 9.81 -1.57
CA PHE A 66 16.19 10.23 -2.92
C PHE A 66 14.68 10.43 -3.02
N ARG A 67 14.26 11.55 -3.63
CA ARG A 67 12.85 11.90 -3.80
C ARG A 67 12.51 11.94 -5.28
N GLU A 68 11.45 11.23 -5.65
CA GLU A 68 10.88 11.28 -7.00
C GLU A 68 10.33 12.68 -7.36
N PRO A 69 10.30 13.04 -8.66
CA PRO A 69 9.74 14.31 -9.12
C PRO A 69 8.29 14.51 -8.63
N SER A 70 8.00 15.70 -8.08
CA SER A 70 6.63 16.06 -7.73
C SER A 70 5.77 16.34 -8.97
N VAL A 71 6.40 16.79 -10.05
CA VAL A 71 5.77 17.12 -11.32
C VAL A 71 6.62 16.54 -12.46
N ASN A 72 5.99 15.77 -13.35
CA ASN A 72 6.58 15.31 -14.59
C ASN A 72 5.55 15.49 -15.72
N ILE A 73 5.86 16.30 -16.74
CA ILE A 73 4.87 16.73 -17.74
C ILE A 73 5.11 15.99 -19.06
N GLY A 74 4.14 15.14 -19.42
CA GLY A 74 4.08 14.53 -20.75
C GLY A 74 3.40 15.47 -21.75
N VAL A 75 3.94 15.54 -22.97
CA VAL A 75 3.43 16.40 -24.06
C VAL A 75 2.80 15.55 -25.15
N GLY A 76 1.74 16.08 -25.79
CA GLY A 76 1.05 15.41 -26.89
C GLY A 76 0.50 14.05 -26.47
N GLU A 77 0.83 13.03 -27.23
CA GLU A 77 0.39 11.65 -26.98
C GLU A 77 0.96 11.04 -25.68
N ASN A 78 1.98 11.65 -25.07
CA ASN A 78 2.59 11.16 -23.83
C ASN A 78 1.97 11.72 -22.55
N ARG A 79 0.96 12.61 -22.68
CA ARG A 79 0.26 13.17 -21.51
C ARG A 79 -0.42 12.06 -20.69
N GLY A 80 -0.15 12.03 -19.39
CA GLY A 80 -0.75 11.06 -18.46
C GLY A 80 -0.30 9.62 -18.65
N LYS A 81 0.79 9.39 -19.39
CA LYS A 81 1.41 8.07 -19.56
C LYS A 81 2.67 7.98 -18.71
N VAL A 82 3.04 6.78 -18.28
CA VAL A 82 4.38 6.51 -17.71
C VAL A 82 5.44 6.96 -18.73
N PRO A 83 6.48 7.72 -18.33
CA PRO A 83 6.90 8.04 -16.95
C PRO A 83 6.34 9.36 -16.38
N HIS A 84 5.40 10.02 -17.06
CA HIS A 84 4.85 11.33 -16.73
C HIS A 84 3.64 11.29 -15.76
N ILE A 85 3.56 10.25 -14.94
CA ILE A 85 2.59 10.17 -13.84
C ILE A 85 3.38 10.23 -12.53
N THR A 86 2.96 11.09 -11.61
CA THR A 86 3.65 11.33 -10.34
C THR A 86 2.66 11.26 -9.16
N GLY A 87 3.18 11.15 -7.94
CA GLY A 87 2.37 11.26 -6.74
C GLY A 87 1.27 10.20 -6.62
N GLU A 88 0.03 10.65 -6.40
CA GLU A 88 -1.13 9.78 -6.17
C GLU A 88 -1.54 8.99 -7.41
N ASP A 89 -1.51 9.61 -8.60
CA ASP A 89 -1.86 8.93 -9.85
C ASP A 89 -0.89 7.77 -10.14
N PHE A 90 0.41 7.94 -9.84
CA PHE A 90 1.40 6.88 -9.94
C PHE A 90 1.07 5.72 -8.99
N ARG A 91 0.73 6.04 -7.73
CA ARG A 91 0.35 5.05 -6.71
C ARG A 91 -0.89 4.26 -7.09
N ILE A 92 -1.95 4.94 -7.52
CA ILE A 92 -3.22 4.32 -7.95
C ILE A 92 -2.98 3.41 -9.16
N ARG A 93 -2.17 3.84 -10.14
CA ARG A 93 -1.84 3.05 -11.34
C ARG A 93 -1.30 1.66 -11.01
N TYR A 94 -0.52 1.54 -9.93
CA TYR A 94 0.12 0.30 -9.49
C TYR A 94 -0.52 -0.33 -8.23
N GLY A 95 -1.65 0.20 -7.76
CA GLY A 95 -2.39 -0.36 -6.63
C GLY A 95 -1.72 -0.17 -5.26
N ILE A 96 -0.91 0.89 -5.09
CA ILE A 96 -0.18 1.16 -3.84
C ILE A 96 -0.88 2.27 -3.05
N GLY A 97 -1.66 1.93 -2.02
CA GLY A 97 -2.21 2.90 -1.07
C GLY A 97 -3.24 3.88 -1.65
N GLY A 98 -4.34 3.33 -2.18
CA GLY A 98 -5.57 4.04 -2.53
C GLY A 98 -6.68 3.78 -1.51
#